data_AF-A0A285NR94-F1
#
_entry.id   AF-A0A285NR94-F1
#
_cell.length_a   1.000
_cell.length_b   1.000
_cell.length_c   1.000
_cell.angle_alpha   90.00
_cell.angle_beta   90.00
_cell.angle_gamma   90.00
#
_symmetry.space_group_name_H-M   'P 1'
#
loop_
_entity.id
_entity.type
_entity.pdbx_description
1 polymer ?
#
loop_
_entity_poly.entity_id
_entity_poly.type
_entity_poly.pdbx_seq_one_letter_code
_entity_poly.pdbx_strand_id
1 'polypeptide(L)'
;MEIEYSQHFWEQLKERVKSSPVELTIEIIEDTIKNPDFIVEDRKPCREGRVKKIQGRCLKVVVEKEFNKLKVITIFWDRTLRRRGLCK
;
A
#
# COMPACT_ATOMS: atom_id res chain seq x y z
N MET A 1 8.33 13.04 9.04
CA MET A 1 8.53 11.93 8.09
C MET A 1 7.91 12.35 6.77
N GLU A 2 8.75 12.52 5.76
CA GLU A 2 8.33 12.97 4.42
C GLU A 2 7.89 11.75 3.58
N ILE A 3 6.82 11.88 2.80
CA ILE A 3 6.33 10.81 1.91
C ILE A 3 6.59 11.25 0.48
N GLU A 4 7.33 10.42 -0.27
CA GLU A 4 7.65 10.68 -1.67
C GLU A 4 7.02 9.59 -2.55
N TYR A 5 6.34 9.99 -3.62
CA TYR A 5 5.70 9.06 -4.54
C TYR A 5 6.54 8.90 -5.80
N SER A 6 6.94 7.66 -6.09
CA SER A 6 7.68 7.38 -7.32
C SER A 6 6.83 7.61 -8.58
N GLN A 7 7.47 7.88 -9.72
CA GLN A 7 6.77 7.95 -11.00
C GLN A 7 6.00 6.65 -11.31
N HIS A 8 6.62 5.50 -11.03
CA HIS A 8 5.99 4.19 -11.19
C HIS A 8 4.70 4.05 -10.38
N PHE A 9 4.66 4.60 -9.16
CA PHE A 9 3.45 4.62 -8.35
C PHE A 9 2.32 5.38 -9.05
N TRP A 10 2.58 6.57 -9.60
CA TRP A 10 1.56 7.39 -10.27
C TRP A 10 0.99 6.70 -11.50
N GLU A 11 1.85 6.09 -12.32
CA GLU A 11 1.45 5.31 -13.49
C GLU A 11 0.53 4.14 -13.08
N GLN A 12 0.89 3.40 -12.03
CA GLN A 12 0.07 2.31 -11.54
C GLN A 12 -1.24 2.77 -10.88
N LEU A 13 -1.21 3.87 -10.14
CA LEU A 13 -2.41 4.40 -9.48
C LEU A 13 -3.49 4.72 -10.51
N LYS A 14 -3.13 5.37 -11.62
CA LYS A 14 -4.07 5.74 -12.69
C LYS A 14 -4.87 4.55 -13.23
N GLU A 15 -4.22 3.40 -13.42
CA GLU A 15 -4.88 2.18 -13.91
C GLU A 15 -5.61 1.42 -12.79
N ARG A 16 -5.06 1.46 -11.57
CA ARG A 16 -5.66 0.77 -10.42
C ARG A 16 -6.92 1.44 -9.93
N VAL A 17 -7.02 2.76 -9.96
CA VAL A 17 -8.25 3.49 -9.59
C VAL A 17 -9.42 3.05 -10.46
N LYS A 18 -9.21 2.93 -11.78
CA LYS A 18 -10.26 2.52 -12.74
C LYS A 18 -10.78 1.10 -12.50
N SER A 19 -9.91 0.20 -12.07
CA SER A 19 -10.19 -1.23 -11.89
C SER A 19 -10.33 -1.62 -10.41
N SER A 20 -10.34 -0.64 -9.52
CA SER A 20 -10.33 -0.88 -8.09
C SER A 20 -11.69 -1.41 -7.64
N PRO A 21 -11.75 -2.53 -6.91
CA PRO A 21 -13.00 -3.05 -6.37
C PRO A 21 -13.58 -2.20 -5.23
N VAL A 22 -12.81 -1.26 -4.70
CA VAL A 22 -13.19 -0.31 -3.65
C VAL A 22 -12.59 1.03 -4.03
N GLU A 23 -13.24 2.14 -3.67
CA GLU A 23 -12.71 3.46 -3.89
C GLU A 23 -11.26 3.57 -3.38
N LEU A 24 -10.38 4.08 -4.23
CA LEU A 24 -8.96 4.19 -3.95
C LEU A 24 -8.58 5.65 -4.16
N THR A 25 -8.49 6.40 -3.06
CA THR A 25 -8.09 7.80 -3.06
C THR A 25 -6.69 7.98 -2.48
N ILE A 26 -6.10 9.16 -2.68
CA ILE A 26 -4.80 9.49 -2.08
C ILE A 26 -4.91 9.49 -0.55
N GLU A 27 -6.02 9.93 0.01
CA GLU A 27 -6.25 9.95 1.46
C GLU A 27 -6.21 8.54 2.05
N ILE A 28 -6.83 7.56 1.37
CA ILE A 28 -6.79 6.15 1.79
C ILE A 28 -5.36 5.60 1.72
N ILE A 29 -4.61 5.96 0.67
CA ILE A 29 -3.23 5.52 0.49
C ILE A 29 -2.35 6.12 1.59
N GLU A 30 -2.50 7.41 1.87
CA GLU A 30 -1.78 8.09 2.94
C GLU A 30 -2.13 7.55 4.32
N ASP A 31 -3.40 7.27 4.59
CA ASP A 31 -3.81 6.63 5.84
C ASP A 31 -3.23 5.21 5.94
N THR A 32 -3.19 4.46 4.84
CA THR A 32 -2.54 3.14 4.83
C THR A 32 -1.04 3.25 5.11
N ILE A 33 -0.39 4.30 4.63
CA ILE A 33 1.02 4.55 4.93
C ILE A 33 1.17 4.95 6.40
N LYS A 34 0.42 5.93 6.90
CA LYS A 34 0.63 6.50 8.25
C LYS A 34 0.12 5.57 9.36
N ASN A 35 -1.01 4.92 9.14
CA ASN A 35 -1.76 4.11 10.10
C ASN A 35 -2.13 2.72 9.53
N PRO A 36 -1.15 1.87 9.17
CA PRO A 36 -1.45 0.53 8.71
C PRO A 36 -2.05 -0.33 9.83
N ASP A 37 -2.93 -1.25 9.48
CA ASP A 37 -3.42 -2.26 10.43
C ASP A 37 -2.32 -3.27 10.78
N PHE A 38 -1.43 -3.54 9.83
CA PHE A 38 -0.21 -4.30 10.05
C PHE A 38 0.84 -4.05 8.96
N ILE A 39 2.08 -4.38 9.28
CA ILE A 39 3.22 -4.27 8.38
C ILE A 39 3.71 -5.68 8.03
N VAL A 40 4.01 -5.90 6.76
CA VAL A 40 4.64 -7.12 6.26
C VAL A 40 6.00 -6.79 5.69
N GLU A 41 7.01 -7.58 6.03
CA GLU A 41 8.33 -7.41 5.42
C GLU A 41 8.27 -7.73 3.93
N ASP A 42 8.99 -6.95 3.12
CA ASP A 42 9.21 -7.28 1.73
C ASP A 42 10.46 -8.16 1.59
N ARG A 43 10.61 -8.85 0.45
CA ARG A 43 11.81 -9.67 0.20
C ARG A 43 13.06 -8.82 0.03
N LYS A 44 12.89 -7.54 -0.35
CA LYS A 44 13.99 -6.60 -0.50
C LYS A 44 14.27 -5.91 0.84
N PRO A 45 15.56 -5.74 1.21
CA PRO A 45 15.92 -4.99 2.40
C PRO A 45 15.40 -3.56 2.33
N CYS A 46 15.09 -2.98 3.48
CA CYS A 46 14.54 -1.63 3.65
C CYS A 46 13.15 -1.41 3.01
N ARG A 47 12.51 -2.46 2.47
CA ARG A 47 11.14 -2.38 1.97
C ARG A 47 10.17 -3.08 2.89
N GLU A 48 8.99 -2.50 3.01
CA GLU A 48 7.90 -3.08 3.76
C GLU A 48 6.57 -2.80 3.05
N GLY A 49 5.64 -3.73 3.22
CA GLY A 49 4.25 -3.55 2.87
C GLY A 49 3.46 -3.05 4.05
N ARG A 50 2.90 -1.86 3.95
CA ARG A 50 1.91 -1.32 4.87
C ARG A 50 0.53 -1.73 4.40
N VAL A 51 -0.24 -2.39 5.26
CA VAL A 51 -1.51 -3.01 4.88
C VAL A 51 -2.65 -2.39 5.66
N LYS A 52 -3.71 -2.01 4.94
CA LYS A 52 -5.00 -1.59 5.50
C LYS A 52 -6.11 -2.53 5.03
N LYS A 53 -7.00 -2.89 5.95
CA LYS A 53 -8.20 -3.68 5.70
C LYS A 53 -9.33 -2.74 5.36
N ILE A 54 -9.90 -2.91 4.18
CA ILE A 54 -10.97 -2.06 3.67
C ILE A 54 -12.03 -2.99 3.07
N GLN A 55 -13.22 -3.01 3.66
CA GLN A 55 -14.39 -3.76 3.17
C GLN A 55 -14.07 -5.23 2.81
N GLY A 56 -13.37 -5.96 3.70
CA GLY A 56 -13.03 -7.36 3.47
C GLY A 56 -11.84 -7.60 2.52
N ARG A 57 -11.07 -6.56 2.18
CA ARG A 57 -9.91 -6.61 1.27
C ARG A 57 -8.69 -5.96 1.91
N CYS A 58 -7.50 -6.41 1.53
CA CYS A 58 -6.25 -5.80 1.98
C CYS A 58 -5.68 -4.90 0.89
N LEU A 59 -5.67 -3.60 1.15
CA LEU A 59 -4.86 -2.66 0.39
C LEU A 59 -3.44 -2.74 0.92
N LYS A 60 -2.49 -3.12 0.07
CA LYS A 60 -1.06 -3.16 0.41
C LYS A 60 -0.35 -2.02 -0.32
N VAL A 61 0.35 -1.19 0.43
CA VAL A 61 1.23 -0.13 -0.06
C VAL A 61 2.67 -0.52 0.23
N VAL A 62 3.48 -0.68 -0.80
CA VAL A 62 4.90 -1.00 -0.63
C VAL A 62 5.69 0.30 -0.54
N VAL A 63 6.37 0.47 0.57
CA VAL A 63 7.23 1.62 0.84
C VAL A 63 8.67 1.15 1.05
N GLU A 64 9.61 2.02 0.66
CA GLU A 64 11.02 1.88 0.96
C GLU A 64 11.39 2.91 2.03
N LYS A 65 11.96 2.44 3.13
CA LYS A 65 12.39 3.25 4.26
C LYS A 65 13.77 3.82 3.96
N GLU A 66 13.84 5.15 3.90
CA GLU A 66 15.07 5.91 3.90
C GLU A 66 15.12 6.77 5.17
N PHE A 67 16.30 7.18 5.64
CA PHE A 67 16.53 7.79 6.97
C PHE A 67 15.41 8.70 7.48
N ASN A 68 14.92 9.64 6.66
CA ASN A 68 13.83 10.57 7.03
C ASN A 68 12.61 10.53 6.10
N LYS A 69 12.57 9.58 5.16
CA LYS A 69 11.60 9.55 4.06
C LYS A 69 11.00 8.16 3.86
N LEU A 70 9.74 8.13 3.45
CA LEU A 70 9.10 6.92 2.93
C LEU A 70 8.85 7.10 1.45
N LYS A 71 9.55 6.31 0.63
CA LYS A 71 9.34 6.30 -0.81
C LYS A 71 8.29 5.26 -1.17
N VAL A 72 7.16 5.71 -1.71
CA VAL A 72 6.05 4.85 -2.13
C VAL A 72 6.35 4.30 -3.52
N ILE A 73 6.46 2.97 -3.58
CA ILE A 73 6.86 2.26 -4.80
C ILE A 73 5.64 1.80 -5.59
N THR A 74 4.71 1.12 -4.93
CA THR A 74 3.55 0.52 -5.60
C THR A 74 2.43 0.27 -4.59
N ILE A 75 1.22 0.11 -5.11
CA ILE A 75 0.02 -0.21 -4.35
C ILE A 75 -0.75 -1.32 -5.05
N PHE A 76 -1.40 -2.20 -4.30
CA PHE A 76 -2.28 -3.22 -4.88
C PHE A 76 -3.20 -3.86 -3.84
N TRP A 77 -4.28 -4.47 -4.31
CA TRP A 77 -5.14 -5.31 -3.50
C TRP A 77 -4.54 -6.71 -3.36
N ASP A 78 -4.09 -7.07 -2.16
CA ASP A 78 -3.42 -8.34 -1.91
C ASP A 78 -4.45 -9.48 -1.73
N ARG A 79 -4.54 -10.34 -2.76
CA ARG A 79 -5.44 -11.50 -2.77
C ARG A 79 -4.96 -12.62 -1.85
N THR A 80 -3.65 -12.72 -1.60
CA THR A 80 -3.07 -13.77 -0.77
C THR A 80 -3.39 -13.51 0.70
N LEU A 81 -3.21 -12.27 1.16
CA LEU A 81 -3.60 -11.87 2.52
C LEU A 81 -5.10 -12.08 2.74
N ARG A 82 -5.93 -11.77 1.74
CA ARG A 82 -7.38 -12.03 1.80
C ARG A 82 -7.71 -13.51 1.94
N ARG A 83 -7.08 -14.37 1.14
CA ARG A 83 -7.28 -15.83 1.21
C ARG A 83 -6.82 -16.43 2.55
N ARG A 84 -5.81 -15.84 3.17
CA ARG A 84 -5.35 -16.20 4.53
C ARG A 84 -6.25 -15.68 5.65
N GLY A 85 -7.33 -14.97 5.32
CA GLY A 85 -8.27 -14.43 6.31
C GLY A 85 -7.79 -13.18 7.02
N LEU A 86 -6.66 -12.58 6.60
CA LEU A 86 -6.07 -11.42 7.26
C LEU A 86 -6.79 -10.10 6.95
N CYS A 87 -7.77 -10.11 6.05
CA CYS A 87 -8.53 -8.94 5.64
C CYS A 87 -10.01 -9.01 6.03
N LYS A 88 -10.38 -9.94 6.92
CA LYS A 88 -11.73 -10.01 7.49
C LYS A 88 -11.93 -8.94 8.56
#